data_AF-A0A354FC27-F1
#
_entry.id   AF-A0A354FC27-F1
#
_cell.length_a   1.000
_cell.length_b   1.000
_cell.length_c   1.000
_cell.angle_alpha   90.00
_cell.angle_beta   90.00
_cell.angle_gamma   90.00
#
_symmetry.space_group_name_H-M   'P 1'
#
loop_
_entity.id
_entity.type
_entity.pdbx_description
1 polymer ?
#
loop_
_entity_poly.entity_id
_entity_poly.type
_entity_poly.pdbx_seq_one_letter_code
_entity_poly.pdbx_strand_id
1 'polypeptide(L)' 'KYFKGYLTEMFSKYLNETKVNAPADFVLNHLVGSFAETVRWWIDNRMKYTPEETVRYYIEVTHIA' A
#
# COMPACT_ATOMS: atom_id res chain seq x y z
N LYS A 1 -15.68 1.81 9.59
CA LYS A 1 -15.19 1.73 8.19
C LYS A 1 -14.22 2.90 8.02
N TYR A 2 -12.93 2.75 8.36
CA TYR A 2 -12.07 3.93 8.47
C TYR A 2 -10.78 3.72 7.67
N PHE A 3 -9.75 3.08 8.22
CA PHE A 3 -8.43 3.05 7.57
C PHE A 3 -8.38 2.34 6.20
N LYS A 4 -8.78 1.06 6.13
CA LYS A 4 -8.77 0.32 4.84
C LYS A 4 -9.71 0.91 3.77
N GLY A 5 -10.77 1.60 4.19
CA GLY A 5 -11.69 2.28 3.26
C GLY A 5 -10.99 3.44 2.53
N TYR A 6 -10.30 4.30 3.28
CA TYR A 6 -9.51 5.38 2.69
C TYR A 6 -8.39 4.86 1.80
N LEU A 7 -7.70 3.79 2.21
CA LEU A 7 -6.68 3.16 1.35
C LEU A 7 -7.29 2.62 0.06
N THR A 8 -8.49 2.05 0.13
CA THR A 8 -9.20 1.54 -1.07
C THR A 8 -9.48 2.68 -2.05
N GLU A 9 -10.04 3.79 -1.56
CA GLU A 9 -10.31 4.98 -2.40
C GLU A 9 -9.04 5.64 -2.94
N MET A 10 -7.95 5.60 -2.17
CA MET A 10 -6.65 6.11 -2.61
C MET A 10 -6.07 5.23 -3.73
N PHE A 11 -5.91 3.93 -3.50
CA PHE A 11 -5.29 3.01 -4.45
C PHE A 11 -6.13 2.80 -5.71
N SER A 12 -7.47 2.92 -5.64
CA SER A 12 -8.32 2.82 -6.83
C SER A 12 -8.01 3.86 -7.91
N LYS A 13 -7.43 5.01 -7.53
CA LYS A 13 -7.05 6.07 -8.49
C LYS A 13 -5.84 5.67 -9.34
N TYR A 14 -5.01 4.76 -8.86
CA TYR A 14 -3.75 4.35 -9.48
C TYR A 14 -3.84 2.95 -10.13
N LEU A 15 -4.98 2.28 -10.00
CA LEU A 15 -5.20 0.93 -10.52
C LEU A 15 -4.96 0.82 -12.04
N ASN A 16 -5.38 1.83 -12.80
CA ASN A 16 -5.24 1.85 -14.26
C ASN A 16 -3.79 2.10 -14.71
N GLU A 17 -2.97 2.69 -13.85
CA GLU A 17 -1.55 2.98 -14.11
C GLU A 17 -0.66 1.80 -13.73
N THR A 18 -1.16 0.94 -12.84
CA THR A 18 -0.46 -0.23 -12.33
C THR A 18 -0.41 -1.33 -13.39
N LYS A 19 0.76 -1.51 -14.04
CA LYS A 19 0.98 -2.54 -15.07
C LYS A 19 1.21 -3.92 -14.46
N VAL A 20 0.17 -4.50 -13.86
CA VAL A 20 0.21 -5.85 -13.28
C VAL A 20 -0.72 -6.77 -14.06
N ASN A 21 -0.22 -7.97 -14.38
CA ASN A 21 -0.97 -9.00 -15.08
C ASN A 21 -1.88 -9.79 -14.12
N ALA A 22 -2.78 -9.09 -13.43
CA ALA A 22 -3.72 -9.67 -12.46
C ALA A 22 -5.06 -8.91 -12.45
N PRO A 23 -6.15 -9.53 -11.95
CA PRO A 23 -7.44 -8.86 -11.79
C PRO A 23 -7.35 -7.59 -10.92
N ALA A 24 -8.06 -6.53 -11.33
CA ALA A 24 -8.00 -5.22 -10.67
C ALA A 24 -8.42 -5.25 -9.19
N ASP A 25 -9.43 -6.05 -8.85
CA ASP A 25 -9.90 -6.25 -7.48
C ASP A 25 -8.85 -6.99 -6.63
N PHE A 26 -8.14 -7.96 -7.21
CA PHE A 26 -7.02 -8.63 -6.56
C PHE A 26 -5.88 -7.66 -6.27
N VAL A 27 -5.48 -6.86 -7.26
CA VAL A 27 -4.43 -5.84 -7.11
C VAL A 27 -4.83 -4.84 -6.02
N LEU A 28 -6.05 -4.31 -6.07
CA LEU A 28 -6.55 -3.37 -5.06
C LEU A 28 -6.53 -3.96 -3.65
N ASN A 29 -7.03 -5.20 -3.49
CA ASN A 29 -7.00 -5.89 -2.20
C ASN A 29 -5.57 -6.12 -1.71
N HIS A 30 -4.65 -6.50 -2.60
CA HIS A 30 -3.24 -6.67 -2.27
C HIS A 30 -2.64 -5.36 -1.75
N LEU A 31 -2.78 -4.25 -2.49
CA LEU A 31 -2.22 -2.95 -2.13
C LEU A 31 -2.78 -2.41 -0.81
N VAL A 32 -4.09 -2.46 -0.63
CA VAL A 32 -4.74 -2.02 0.61
C VAL A 32 -4.30 -2.88 1.79
N GLY A 33 -4.22 -4.20 1.58
CA GLY A 33 -3.80 -5.16 2.59
C GLY A 33 -2.35 -4.93 3.00
N SER A 34 -1.42 -5.07 2.06
CA SER A 34 0.02 -4.98 2.32
C SER A 34 0.42 -3.61 2.87
N PHE A 35 -0.14 -2.52 2.36
CA PHE A 35 0.15 -1.18 2.90
C PHE A 35 -0.34 -1.01 4.34
N ALA A 36 -1.53 -1.52 4.67
CA ALA A 36 -2.02 -1.47 6.04
C ALA A 36 -1.13 -2.28 7.00
N GLU A 37 -0.63 -3.43 6.55
CA GLU A 37 0.35 -4.22 7.28
C GLU A 37 1.69 -3.49 7.44
N THR A 38 2.16 -2.80 6.41
CA THR A 38 3.38 -1.96 6.47
C THR A 38 3.25 -0.85 7.51
N VAL A 39 2.13 -0.14 7.53
CA VAL A 39 1.88 0.91 8.54
C VAL A 39 1.82 0.33 9.95
N ARG A 40 1.16 -0.83 10.13
CA ARG A 40 1.14 -1.51 11.42
C ARG A 40 2.55 -1.89 11.87
N TRP A 41 3.32 -2.54 11.00
CA TRP A 41 4.71 -2.92 11.28
C TRP A 41 5.55 -1.69 11.66
N TRP A 42 5.40 -0.57 10.97
CA TRP A 42 6.12 0.65 11.27
C TRP A 42 5.80 1.20 12.67
N ILE A 43 4.52 1.21 13.05
CA ILE A 43 4.06 1.61 14.40
C ILE A 43 4.61 0.65 15.46
N ASP A 44 4.53 -0.66 15.23
CA ASP A 44 5.03 -1.69 16.16
C ASP A 44 6.55 -1.58 16.36
N ASN A 45 7.28 -1.12 15.34
CA ASN A 45 8.71 -0.83 15.38
C ASN A 45 9.04 0.58 15.89
N ARG A 46 8.14 1.17 16.70
CA ARG A 46 8.30 2.49 17.32
C ARG A 46 8.59 3.61 16.32
N MET A 47 8.05 3.49 15.11
CA MET A 47 8.23 4.46 14.03
C MET A 47 9.71 4.78 13.78
N LYS A 48 10.56 3.74 13.78
CA LYS A 48 12.03 3.87 13.63
C LYS A 48 12.46 4.67 12.40
N TYR A 49 11.72 4.55 11.29
CA TYR A 49 11.94 5.26 10.03
C TYR A 49 10.95 6.41 9.88
N THR A 50 11.21 7.39 9.01
CA THR A 50 10.16 8.38 8.69
C THR A 50 9.02 7.74 7.89
N PRO A 51 7.83 8.36 7.85
CA PRO A 51 6.76 7.92 6.96
C PRO A 51 7.21 7.81 5.50
N GLU A 52 7.97 8.78 5.01
CA GLU A 52 8.44 8.84 3.62
C GLU A 52 9.42 7.70 3.32
N GLU A 53 10.33 7.37 4.25
CA GLU A 53 11.24 6.23 4.10
C GLU A 53 10.47 4.91 4.07
N THR A 54 9.47 4.76 4.95
CA THR A 54 8.64 3.55 5.04
C THR A 54 7.83 3.35 3.76
N VAL A 55 7.22 4.42 3.24
CA VAL A 55 6.49 4.39 1.97
C VAL A 55 7.42 4.10 0.79
N ARG A 56 8.63 4.67 0.77
CA ARG A 56 9.64 4.36 -0.26
C ARG A 56 9.97 2.87 -0.28
N TYR A 57 10.24 2.26 0.88
CA TYR A 57 10.51 0.81 0.96
C TYR A 57 9.33 -0.03 0.50
N TYR A 58 8.10 0.38 0.82
CA TYR A 58 6.90 -0.28 0.33
C TYR A 58 6.81 -0.25 -1.20
N ILE A 59 7.02 0.91 -1.82
CA ILE A 59 6.99 1.08 -3.28
C ILE A 59 8.07 0.21 -3.94
N GLU A 60 9.30 0.21 -3.39
CA GLU A 60 10.41 -0.60 -3.90
C GLU A 60 10.10 -2.10 -3.89
N VAL A 61 9.45 -2.61 -2.84
CA VAL A 61 9.12 -4.04 -2.70
C VAL A 61 7.88 -4.44 -3.49
N THR A 62 6.92 -3.53 -3.67
CA THR A 62 5.68 -3.81 -4.41
C THR A 62 5.83 -3.68 -5.92
N HIS A 63 6.98 -3.19 -6.41
CA HIS A 63 7.27 -3.00 -7.84
C HIS A 63 6.19 -2.21 -8.60
N ILE A 64 5.50 -1.31 -7.91
CA ILE A 64 4.56 -0.38 -8.53
C ILE A 64 5.40 0.77 -9.07
N ALA A 65 5.63 0.75 -10.39
CA ALA A 65 6.41 1.75 -11.13
C ALA A 65 5.49 2.77 -11.81
#